data_AF-Q19G25-F1
#
_entry.id   AF-Q19G25-F1
#
_cell.length_a   1.000
_cell.length_b   1.000
_cell.length_c   1.000
_cell.angle_alpha   90.00
_cell.angle_beta   90.00
_cell.angle_gamma   90.00
#
_symmetry.space_group_name_H-M   'P 1'
#
loop_
_entity.id
_entity.type
_entity.pdbx_description
1 polymer ?
#
loop_
_entity_poly.entity_id
_entity_poly.type
_entity_poly.pdbx_seq_one_letter_code
_entity_poly.pdbx_strand_id
1 'polypeptide(L)'
;LRYLGIDSYSLRYIAAITFKLRFLQTLDASDIDFIYDTIDLRKLTSLRHVIGQFVGELLIGDAANLQTLRFISSDSWNKLKPELLINLRDLEIYEDYDEDFDRRVSVSWASLTKLRSLRVLKLYYLRLESEEAVRSTDVISPSLESVTLEGITFEEDTMPFLQKMPRLEDLILIGCNYSGG
;
A
#
# COMPACT_ATOMS: atom_id res chain seq x y z
N LEU A 1 -3.11 -4.59 -25.70
CA LEU A 1 -1.99 -4.15 -24.85
C LEU A 1 -2.22 -4.67 -23.43
N ARG A 2 -1.22 -5.29 -22.78
CA ARG A 2 -1.33 -5.85 -21.42
C ARG A 2 -0.43 -5.13 -20.40
N TYR A 3 0.64 -4.50 -20.87
CA TYR A 3 1.58 -3.73 -20.05
C TYR A 3 1.66 -2.32 -20.62
N LEU A 4 1.70 -1.32 -19.75
CA LEU A 4 1.90 0.08 -20.09
C LEU A 4 2.86 0.67 -19.07
N GLY A 5 4.08 0.97 -19.52
CA GLY A 5 5.04 1.81 -18.81
C GLY A 5 4.93 3.24 -19.32
N ILE A 6 4.74 4.21 -18.43
CA ILE A 6 4.62 5.63 -18.75
C ILE A 6 5.22 6.47 -17.62
N ASP A 7 5.73 7.65 -17.93
CA ASP A 7 6.13 8.60 -16.89
C ASP A 7 4.90 9.17 -16.14
N SER A 8 5.15 9.74 -14.95
CA SER A 8 4.12 10.28 -14.07
C SER A 8 3.37 11.48 -14.67
N TYR A 9 4.00 12.29 -15.52
CA TYR A 9 3.34 13.39 -16.23
C TYR A 9 2.35 12.88 -17.27
N SER A 10 2.75 11.86 -18.01
CA SER A 10 1.97 11.21 -19.05
C SER A 10 0.77 10.45 -18.47
N LEU A 11 0.90 9.95 -17.23
CA LEU A 11 -0.19 9.28 -16.50
C LEU A 11 -1.41 10.19 -16.32
N ARG A 12 -1.23 11.52 -16.23
CA ARG A 12 -2.36 12.48 -16.13
C ARG A 12 -3.30 12.39 -17.33
N TYR A 13 -2.78 12.00 -18.49
CA TYR A 13 -3.56 11.81 -19.71
C TYR A 13 -4.15 10.40 -19.82
N ILE A 14 -3.83 9.47 -18.91
CA ILE A 14 -4.33 8.10 -18.97
C ILE A 14 -5.86 8.08 -18.87
N ALA A 15 -6.45 8.97 -18.08
CA ALA A 15 -7.90 9.12 -17.91
C ALA A 15 -8.60 9.25 -19.27
N ALA A 16 -7.99 9.97 -20.22
CA ALA A 16 -8.52 10.19 -21.56
C ALA A 16 -8.50 8.94 -22.46
N ILE A 17 -7.64 7.95 -22.17
CA ILE A 17 -7.48 6.74 -22.99
C ILE A 17 -7.83 5.44 -22.27
N THR A 18 -8.27 5.50 -21.00
CA THR A 18 -8.66 4.33 -20.18
C THR A 18 -9.59 3.36 -20.92
N PHE A 19 -10.56 3.87 -21.69
CA PHE A 19 -11.50 3.03 -22.45
C PHE A 19 -10.84 2.15 -23.52
N LYS A 20 -9.67 2.56 -24.05
CA LYS A 20 -8.90 1.79 -25.04
C LYS A 20 -8.03 0.70 -24.37
N LEU A 21 -7.88 0.76 -23.04
CA LEU A 21 -6.94 -0.04 -22.26
C LEU A 21 -7.65 -1.11 -21.40
N ARG A 22 -8.84 -1.57 -21.81
CA ARG A 22 -9.65 -2.57 -21.06
C ARG A 22 -8.96 -3.90 -20.74
N PHE A 23 -7.91 -4.26 -21.48
CA PHE A 23 -7.11 -5.47 -21.29
C PHE A 23 -5.77 -5.22 -20.58
N LEU A 24 -5.53 -3.98 -20.13
CA LEU A 24 -4.33 -3.63 -19.41
C LEU A 24 -4.30 -4.37 -18.08
N GLN A 25 -3.16 -4.99 -17.78
CA GLN A 25 -2.92 -5.78 -16.58
C GLN A 25 -1.87 -5.12 -15.70
N THR A 26 -0.86 -4.49 -16.30
CA THR A 26 0.18 -3.77 -15.58
C THR A 26 0.20 -2.32 -16.04
N LEU A 27 0.01 -1.41 -15.09
CA LEU A 27 0.31 -0.01 -15.22
C LEU A 27 1.55 0.28 -14.37
N ASP A 28 2.59 0.76 -15.03
CA ASP A 28 3.87 1.07 -14.42
C ASP A 28 4.21 2.53 -14.69
N ALA A 29 4.10 3.34 -13.64
CA ALA A 29 4.47 4.74 -13.60
C ALA A 29 5.54 4.99 -12.53
N SER A 30 6.43 4.00 -12.33
CA SER A 30 7.60 4.12 -11.46
C SER A 30 8.69 4.97 -12.12
N ASP A 31 8.43 6.27 -12.19
CA ASP A 31 9.46 7.30 -12.44
C ASP A 31 9.79 8.03 -11.12
N ILE A 32 10.74 8.94 -11.13
CA ILE A 32 11.23 9.71 -9.98
C ILE A 32 10.17 10.68 -9.44
N ASP A 33 9.23 11.12 -10.28
CA ASP A 33 8.29 12.17 -9.95
C ASP A 33 7.00 11.68 -9.28
N PHE A 34 6.61 12.38 -8.22
CA PHE A 34 5.36 12.17 -7.49
C PHE A 34 4.11 12.53 -8.31
N ILE A 35 3.09 11.69 -8.20
CA ILE A 35 1.78 11.86 -8.83
C ILE A 35 0.82 12.47 -7.81
N TYR A 36 0.69 13.80 -7.81
CA TYR A 36 -0.23 14.53 -6.93
C TYR A 36 -1.67 14.62 -7.45
N ASP A 37 -1.89 14.31 -8.73
CA ASP A 37 -3.21 14.36 -9.35
C ASP A 37 -4.08 13.16 -8.96
N THR A 38 -5.40 13.34 -8.98
CA THR A 38 -6.34 12.23 -8.85
C THR A 38 -6.26 11.32 -10.08
N ILE A 39 -5.95 10.04 -9.88
CA ILE A 39 -5.87 9.05 -10.94
C ILE A 39 -7.07 8.08 -10.87
N ASP A 40 -7.91 8.10 -11.90
CA ASP A 40 -9.07 7.20 -12.00
C ASP A 40 -8.77 5.96 -12.86
N LEU A 41 -8.58 4.83 -12.18
CA LEU A 41 -8.32 3.53 -12.78
C LEU A 41 -9.56 2.61 -12.76
N ARG A 42 -10.73 3.09 -12.31
CA ARG A 42 -11.94 2.25 -12.13
C ARG A 42 -12.41 1.55 -13.41
N LYS A 43 -12.13 2.16 -14.58
CA LYS A 43 -12.48 1.60 -15.90
C LYS A 43 -11.53 0.49 -16.37
N LEU A 44 -10.39 0.30 -15.70
CA LEU A 44 -9.37 -0.68 -16.07
C LEU A 44 -9.58 -1.99 -15.30
N THR A 45 -10.64 -2.71 -15.66
CA THR A 45 -11.13 -3.89 -14.92
C THR A 45 -10.21 -5.11 -14.95
N SER A 46 -9.23 -5.13 -15.86
CA SER A 46 -8.24 -6.21 -15.98
C SER A 46 -6.94 -5.95 -15.21
N LEU A 47 -6.82 -4.80 -14.51
CA LEU A 47 -5.60 -4.45 -13.78
C LEU A 47 -5.28 -5.46 -12.68
N ARG A 48 -4.00 -5.79 -12.62
CA ARG A 48 -3.39 -6.67 -11.62
C ARG A 48 -2.22 -6.00 -10.92
N HIS A 49 -1.52 -5.12 -11.60
CA HIS A 49 -0.32 -4.48 -11.08
C HIS A 49 -0.41 -2.98 -11.35
N VAL A 50 -0.31 -2.20 -10.28
CA VAL A 50 -0.25 -0.74 -10.31
C VAL A 50 0.99 -0.34 -9.51
N ILE A 51 1.92 0.32 -10.19
CA ILE A 51 3.20 0.76 -9.63
C ILE A 51 3.38 2.22 -10.03
N GLY A 52 3.76 3.08 -9.10
CA GLY A 52 4.03 4.50 -9.36
C GLY A 52 3.91 5.31 -8.09
N GLN A 53 4.51 6.50 -8.02
CA GLN A 53 4.56 7.30 -6.79
C GLN A 53 3.25 8.07 -6.55
N PHE A 54 2.20 7.39 -6.08
CA PHE A 54 0.85 7.97 -5.92
C PHE A 54 0.70 8.76 -4.61
N VAL A 55 0.81 10.09 -4.67
CA VAL A 55 0.51 10.99 -3.54
C VAL A 55 -0.95 11.44 -3.58
N GLY A 56 -1.43 11.82 -4.76
CA GLY A 56 -2.81 12.18 -5.03
C GLY A 56 -3.76 10.99 -4.97
N GLU A 57 -5.06 11.30 -4.94
CA GLU A 57 -6.11 10.28 -4.76
C GLU A 57 -6.08 9.22 -5.88
N LEU A 58 -6.00 7.96 -5.48
CA LEU A 58 -6.03 6.83 -6.40
C LEU A 58 -7.41 6.17 -6.37
N LEU A 59 -8.18 6.30 -7.44
CA LEU A 59 -9.50 5.66 -7.55
C LEU A 59 -9.36 4.32 -8.27
N ILE A 60 -9.44 3.25 -7.49
CA ILE A 60 -9.45 1.88 -8.01
C ILE A 60 -10.89 1.36 -7.92
N GLY A 61 -11.36 0.67 -8.96
CA GLY A 61 -12.72 0.11 -9.00
C GLY A 61 -12.89 -1.06 -8.06
N ASP A 62 -13.87 -1.93 -8.32
CA ASP A 62 -13.95 -3.24 -7.68
C ASP A 62 -12.74 -4.09 -8.14
N ALA A 63 -11.59 -3.81 -7.54
CA ALA A 63 -10.27 -4.28 -7.92
C ALA A 63 -10.03 -5.72 -7.44
N ALA A 64 -11.04 -6.58 -7.61
CA ALA A 64 -10.94 -7.98 -7.26
C ALA A 64 -9.74 -8.66 -7.92
N ASN A 65 -9.18 -8.12 -9.01
CA ASN A 65 -8.01 -8.71 -9.67
C ASN A 65 -6.67 -8.07 -9.29
N LEU A 66 -6.64 -7.02 -8.46
CA LEU A 66 -5.40 -6.33 -8.12
C LEU A 66 -4.54 -7.22 -7.20
N GLN A 67 -3.29 -7.43 -7.62
CA GLN A 67 -2.32 -8.29 -6.96
C GLN A 67 -1.14 -7.50 -6.42
N THR A 68 -0.79 -6.39 -7.07
CA THR A 68 0.33 -5.53 -6.70
C THR A 68 -0.12 -4.07 -6.69
N LEU A 69 0.14 -3.40 -5.58
CA LEU A 69 0.00 -1.95 -5.43
C LEU A 69 1.25 -1.44 -4.73
N ARG A 70 2.10 -0.72 -5.46
CA ARG A 70 3.35 -0.21 -4.88
C ARG A 70 3.48 1.29 -5.01
N PHE A 71 4.14 1.87 -4.01
CA PHE A 71 4.40 3.30 -3.86
C PHE A 71 3.09 4.10 -3.79
N ILE A 72 2.17 3.70 -2.91
CA ILE A 72 1.00 4.52 -2.57
C ILE A 72 1.28 5.31 -1.28
N SER A 73 0.93 6.59 -1.24
CA SER A 73 0.99 7.39 -0.02
C SER A 73 0.07 6.83 1.06
N SER A 74 0.41 7.03 2.34
CA SER A 74 -0.44 6.62 3.46
C SER A 74 -1.82 7.28 3.39
N ASP A 75 -1.86 8.55 2.97
CA ASP A 75 -3.05 9.35 2.73
C ASP A 75 -3.98 8.75 1.67
N SER A 76 -3.41 8.31 0.55
CA SER A 76 -4.18 7.69 -0.52
C SER A 76 -4.62 6.28 -0.15
N TRP A 77 -3.78 5.53 0.58
CA TRP A 77 -4.15 4.22 1.12
C TRP A 77 -5.38 4.30 2.03
N ASN A 78 -5.41 5.27 2.95
CA ASN A 78 -6.50 5.43 3.91
C ASN A 78 -7.84 5.83 3.27
N LYS A 79 -7.83 6.38 2.05
CA LYS A 79 -9.05 6.67 1.26
C LYS A 79 -9.58 5.45 0.52
N LEU A 80 -8.77 4.42 0.33
CA LEU A 80 -9.20 3.16 -0.26
C LEU A 80 -10.04 2.34 0.71
N LYS A 81 -10.65 1.28 0.19
CA LYS A 81 -11.34 0.24 0.98
C LYS A 81 -10.53 -1.05 0.93
N PRO A 82 -9.59 -1.28 1.87
CA PRO A 82 -8.70 -2.44 1.85
C PRO A 82 -9.44 -3.78 1.79
N GLU A 83 -10.62 -3.87 2.38
CA GLU A 83 -11.49 -5.06 2.31
C GLU A 83 -11.90 -5.47 0.89
N LEU A 84 -11.84 -4.56 -0.10
CA LEU A 84 -12.15 -4.87 -1.50
C LEU A 84 -10.93 -5.43 -2.26
N LEU A 85 -9.72 -5.25 -1.71
CA LEU A 85 -8.45 -5.66 -2.32
C LEU A 85 -8.07 -7.10 -1.91
N ILE A 86 -9.03 -8.01 -1.98
CA ILE A 86 -8.93 -9.38 -1.45
C ILE A 86 -7.82 -10.24 -2.08
N ASN A 87 -7.39 -9.90 -3.30
CA ASN A 87 -6.36 -10.62 -4.05
C ASN A 87 -5.00 -9.91 -4.02
N LEU A 88 -4.87 -8.82 -3.25
CA LEU A 88 -3.62 -8.09 -3.11
C LEU A 88 -2.59 -8.97 -2.39
N ARG A 89 -1.42 -9.10 -3.00
CA ARG A 89 -0.31 -9.93 -2.53
C ARG A 89 0.93 -9.12 -2.19
N ASP A 90 1.05 -7.95 -2.79
CA ASP A 90 2.23 -7.10 -2.70
C ASP A 90 1.76 -5.65 -2.53
N LEU A 91 2.06 -5.10 -1.36
CA LEU A 91 1.68 -3.75 -0.95
C LEU A 91 2.91 -3.00 -0.47
N GLU A 92 3.09 -1.80 -1.01
CA GLU A 92 4.15 -0.88 -0.62
C GLU A 92 3.56 0.50 -0.40
N ILE A 93 3.53 0.94 0.86
CA ILE A 93 3.04 2.24 1.31
C ILE A 93 4.23 3.09 1.74
N TYR A 94 4.25 4.35 1.35
CA TYR A 94 5.30 5.29 1.74
C TYR A 94 4.68 6.61 2.21
N GLU A 95 5.50 7.42 2.84
CA GLU A 95 5.21 8.84 3.03
C GLU A 95 6.41 9.65 2.56
N ASP A 96 6.16 10.89 2.12
CA ASP A 96 7.23 11.81 1.76
C ASP A 96 8.07 12.17 3.01
N TYR A 97 9.39 12.05 2.88
CA TYR A 97 10.34 12.28 3.97
C TYR A 97 10.34 13.74 4.46
N ASP A 98 9.99 14.69 3.58
CA ASP A 98 9.97 16.13 3.86
C ASP A 98 8.74 16.59 4.67
N GLU A 99 7.79 15.70 4.95
CA GLU A 99 6.66 16.03 5.81
C GLU A 99 7.05 16.02 7.30
N ASP A 100 6.63 17.08 8.00
CA ASP A 100 6.75 17.23 9.45
C ASP A 100 6.31 15.92 10.12
N PHE A 101 7.21 15.30 10.91
CA PHE A 101 7.01 13.96 11.47
C PHE A 101 5.70 13.82 12.26
N ASP A 102 5.24 14.92 12.86
CA ASP A 102 3.98 15.03 13.62
C ASP A 102 2.72 15.06 12.75
N ARG A 103 2.85 15.32 11.44
CA ARG A 103 1.74 15.37 10.47
C ARG A 103 1.55 14.08 9.70
N ARG A 104 2.47 13.12 9.82
CA ARG A 104 2.41 11.85 9.11
C ARG A 104 1.11 11.14 9.39
N VAL A 105 0.41 10.78 8.32
CA VAL A 105 -0.84 10.05 8.43
C VAL A 105 -0.54 8.63 8.86
N SER A 106 -1.31 8.19 9.85
CA SER A 106 -1.15 6.89 10.47
C SER A 106 -1.77 5.80 9.60
N VAL A 107 -1.10 4.65 9.52
CA VAL A 107 -1.67 3.44 8.91
C VAL A 107 -2.11 2.51 10.03
N SER A 108 -3.34 2.02 9.96
CA SER A 108 -3.87 1.10 10.96
C SER A 108 -3.53 -0.36 10.62
N TRP A 109 -3.09 -1.14 11.61
CA TRP A 109 -2.95 -2.60 11.45
C TRP A 109 -4.27 -3.25 11.06
N ALA A 110 -5.40 -2.76 11.57
CA ALA A 110 -6.73 -3.25 11.22
C ALA A 110 -7.05 -3.13 9.73
N SER A 111 -6.51 -2.11 9.04
CA SER A 111 -6.65 -1.99 7.58
C SER A 111 -5.85 -3.06 6.83
N LEU A 112 -4.66 -3.38 7.32
CA LEU A 112 -3.72 -4.33 6.71
C LEU A 112 -4.14 -5.78 6.93
N THR A 113 -4.69 -6.13 8.09
CA THR A 113 -5.14 -7.50 8.41
C THR A 113 -6.36 -7.95 7.61
N LYS A 114 -7.10 -7.01 7.00
CA LYS A 114 -8.16 -7.31 6.02
C LYS A 114 -7.61 -7.96 4.74
N LEU A 115 -6.33 -7.76 4.43
CA LEU A 115 -5.68 -8.25 3.21
C LEU A 115 -5.20 -9.69 3.38
N ARG A 116 -6.14 -10.64 3.37
CA ARG A 116 -5.86 -12.06 3.67
C ARG A 116 -4.91 -12.77 2.70
N SER A 117 -4.72 -12.21 1.50
CA SER A 117 -3.82 -12.75 0.47
C SER A 117 -2.44 -12.06 0.46
N LEU A 118 -2.20 -11.10 1.36
CA LEU A 118 -0.99 -10.29 1.37
C LEU A 118 0.22 -11.13 1.76
N ARG A 119 1.23 -11.15 0.90
CA ARG A 119 2.49 -11.88 1.10
C ARG A 119 3.65 -10.95 1.40
N VAL A 120 3.67 -9.79 0.77
CA VAL A 120 4.73 -8.79 0.91
C VAL A 120 4.11 -7.47 1.35
N LEU A 121 4.59 -6.97 2.49
CA LEU A 121 4.24 -5.65 3.02
C LEU A 121 5.51 -4.83 3.18
N LYS A 122 5.50 -3.61 2.63
CA LYS A 122 6.57 -2.64 2.85
C LYS A 122 5.97 -1.31 3.27
N LEU A 123 6.48 -0.74 4.34
CA LEU A 123 6.05 0.54 4.91
C LEU A 123 7.28 1.43 5.08
N TYR A 124 7.19 2.67 4.59
CA TYR A 124 8.27 3.64 4.62
C TYR A 124 7.83 4.96 5.26
N TYR A 125 8.60 5.46 6.21
CA TYR A 125 8.51 6.80 6.79
C TYR A 125 7.14 7.20 7.33
N LEU A 126 6.38 6.27 7.91
CA LEU A 126 5.03 6.52 8.42
C LEU A 126 4.83 6.14 9.88
N ARG A 127 3.71 6.57 10.47
CA ARG A 127 3.28 6.17 11.83
C ARG A 127 2.37 4.95 11.73
N LEU A 128 2.62 3.96 12.57
CA LEU A 128 1.85 2.72 12.61
C LEU A 128 1.02 2.68 13.89
N GLU A 129 -0.31 2.66 13.75
CA GLU A 129 -1.23 2.72 14.89
C GLU A 129 -1.18 1.46 15.75
N SER A 130 -1.56 1.60 17.02
CA SER A 130 -1.65 0.48 17.96
C SER A 130 -2.52 -0.69 17.47
N GLU A 131 -2.05 -1.89 17.77
CA GLU A 131 -2.65 -3.19 17.53
C GLU A 131 -3.74 -3.54 18.57
N GLU A 132 -3.99 -2.70 19.59
CA GLU A 132 -4.97 -2.99 20.66
C GLU A 132 -6.37 -3.32 20.13
N ALA A 133 -6.77 -2.75 19.00
CA ALA A 133 -8.02 -3.10 18.32
C ALA A 133 -8.00 -4.52 17.69
N VAL A 134 -6.82 -5.01 17.28
CA VAL A 134 -6.60 -6.31 16.62
C VAL A 134 -6.33 -7.42 17.63
N ARG A 135 -5.81 -7.14 18.84
CA ARG A 135 -5.55 -8.13 19.91
C ARG A 135 -6.75 -8.98 20.30
N SER A 136 -7.99 -8.51 20.03
CA SER A 136 -9.24 -9.22 20.32
C SER A 136 -9.72 -10.14 19.18
N THR A 137 -9.11 -10.03 18.00
CA THR A 137 -9.51 -10.77 16.80
C THR A 137 -8.30 -11.56 16.30
N ASP A 138 -8.41 -12.88 16.22
CA ASP A 138 -7.37 -13.80 15.69
C ASP A 138 -7.06 -13.59 14.19
N VAL A 139 -7.01 -12.34 13.72
CA VAL A 139 -6.79 -11.95 12.33
C VAL A 139 -5.29 -11.78 12.11
N ILE A 140 -4.61 -12.91 12.21
CA ILE A 140 -3.24 -13.04 11.73
C ILE A 140 -3.34 -13.10 10.20
N SER A 141 -2.64 -12.22 9.47
CA SER A 141 -2.48 -12.31 8.02
C SER A 141 -1.76 -13.63 7.70
N PRO A 142 -2.47 -14.72 7.35
CA PRO A 142 -1.90 -16.06 7.41
C PRO A 142 -0.95 -16.34 6.24
N SER A 143 -0.90 -15.42 5.27
CA SER A 143 -0.14 -15.50 4.04
C SER A 143 1.06 -14.55 4.01
N LEU A 144 1.26 -13.71 5.04
CA LEU A 144 2.34 -12.73 5.06
C LEU A 144 3.68 -13.42 5.24
N GLU A 145 4.58 -13.19 4.29
CA GLU A 145 5.89 -13.85 4.16
C GLU A 145 7.04 -12.86 4.37
N SER A 146 6.87 -11.61 3.93
CA SER A 146 7.90 -10.58 4.03
C SER A 146 7.31 -9.27 4.55
N VAL A 147 7.96 -8.70 5.56
CA VAL A 147 7.66 -7.38 6.12
C VAL A 147 8.92 -6.52 6.10
N THR A 148 8.82 -5.35 5.49
CA THR A 148 9.86 -4.31 5.52
C THR A 148 9.29 -3.05 6.14
N LEU A 149 9.90 -2.60 7.23
CA LEU A 149 9.54 -1.39 7.94
C LEU A 149 10.78 -0.49 7.95
N GLU A 150 10.68 0.67 7.31
CA GLU A 150 11.74 1.65 7.26
C GLU A 150 11.26 3.00 7.76
N GLY A 151 12.00 3.63 8.69
CA GLY A 151 11.66 4.95 9.22
C GLY A 151 10.31 4.99 9.93
N ILE A 152 9.83 3.85 10.45
CA ILE A 152 8.52 3.73 11.09
C ILE A 152 8.56 4.20 12.54
N THR A 153 7.55 4.97 12.95
CA THR A 153 7.28 5.22 14.37
C THR A 153 6.14 4.34 14.85
N PHE A 154 6.44 3.51 15.85
CA PHE A 154 5.48 2.64 16.49
C PHE A 154 4.86 3.32 17.72
N GLU A 155 3.53 3.24 17.83
CA GLU A 155 2.81 3.69 19.02
C GLU A 155 2.92 2.72 20.20
N GLU A 156 3.06 1.43 19.92
CA GLU A 156 3.27 0.35 20.90
C GLU A 156 4.30 -0.68 20.39
N ASP A 157 4.76 -1.59 21.26
CA ASP A 157 5.62 -2.69 20.82
C ASP A 157 4.86 -3.64 19.87
N THR A 158 5.28 -3.67 18.60
CA THR A 158 4.67 -4.49 17.54
C THR A 158 5.29 -5.89 17.43
N MET A 159 6.39 -6.17 18.13
CA MET A 159 7.06 -7.47 18.07
C MET A 159 6.18 -8.65 18.51
N PRO A 160 5.35 -8.54 19.56
CA PRO A 160 4.44 -9.62 19.97
C PRO A 160 3.41 -9.98 18.89
N PHE A 161 3.06 -9.05 18.00
CA PHE A 161 2.15 -9.28 16.88
C PHE A 161 2.88 -9.96 15.72
N LEU A 162 4.00 -9.38 15.28
CA LEU A 162 4.77 -9.88 14.14
C LEU A 162 5.23 -11.33 14.36
N GLN A 163 5.59 -11.68 15.59
CA GLN A 163 5.99 -13.04 15.96
C GLN A 163 4.87 -14.09 15.84
N LYS A 164 3.60 -13.68 15.83
CA LYS A 164 2.45 -14.58 15.69
C LYS A 164 2.14 -14.93 14.23
N MET A 165 2.82 -14.30 13.26
CA MET A 165 2.60 -14.55 11.84
C MET A 165 3.19 -15.90 11.42
N PRO A 166 2.36 -16.89 10.98
CA PRO A 166 2.81 -18.27 10.82
C PRO A 166 3.69 -18.51 9.60
N ARG A 167 3.74 -17.57 8.65
CA ARG A 167 4.49 -17.68 7.39
C ARG A 167 5.55 -16.60 7.22
N LEU A 168 5.75 -15.74 8.22
CA LEU A 168 6.72 -14.66 8.12
C LEU A 168 8.14 -15.26 8.07
N GLU A 169 8.80 -15.09 6.94
CA GLU A 169 10.16 -15.56 6.67
C GLU A 169 11.15 -14.40 6.76
N ASP A 170 10.77 -13.23 6.23
CA ASP A 170 11.61 -12.04 6.18
C ASP A 170 11.02 -10.90 7.02
N LEU A 171 11.78 -10.41 7.99
CA LEU A 171 11.48 -9.19 8.74
C LEU A 171 12.67 -8.23 8.66
N ILE A 172 12.47 -7.09 8.02
CA ILE A 172 13.47 -6.03 7.85
C ILE A 172 12.99 -4.79 8.59
N LEU A 173 13.80 -4.33 9.56
CA LEU A 173 13.55 -3.11 10.33
C LEU A 173 14.73 -2.15 10.13
N ILE A 174 14.47 -0.95 9.59
CA ILE A 174 15.51 0.05 9.29
C ILE A 174 15.09 1.39 9.88
N GLY A 175 15.86 1.92 10.83
CA GLY A 175 15.62 3.27 11.36
C GLY A 175 14.24 3.45 12.02
N CYS A 176 13.65 2.39 12.58
CA CYS A 176 12.36 2.48 13.27
C CYS A 176 12.51 2.98 14.72
N ASN A 177 11.53 3.74 15.18
CA ASN A 177 11.50 4.34 16.51
C ASN A 177 10.24 3.94 17.27
N TYR A 178 10.32 4.00 18.60
CA TYR A 178 9.21 3.77 19.49
C TYR A 178 8.85 5.08 20.20
N SER A 179 7.58 5.51 20.13
CA SER A 179 7.15 6.77 20.78
C SER A 179 6.69 6.59 22.23
N GLY A 180 6.57 5.35 22.72
CA GLY A 180 6.13 5.05 24.09
C GLY A 180 7.28 5.10 25.10
N GLY A 181 7.73 6.29 25.46
CA GLY A 181 8.71 6.55 26.54
C GLY A 181 8.27 7.72 27.41
#